data_AF-A0A4U9ITE2-F1
#
_entry.id   AF-A0A4U9ITE2-F1
#
_cell.length_a   1.000
_cell.length_b   1.000
_cell.length_c   1.000
_cell.angle_alpha   90.00
_cell.angle_beta   90.00
_cell.angle_gamma   90.00
#
_symmetry.space_group_name_H-M   'P 1'
#
loop_
_entity.id
_entity.type
_entity.pdbx_description
1 polymer ?
#
loop_
_entity_poly.entity_id
_entity_poly.type
_entity_poly.pdbx_seq_one_letter_code
_entity_poly.pdbx_strand_id
1 'polypeptide(L)'
;MPFIARYRKEVTGGLDDTQLRNLETRLGYLRELEDRRQAILKSISEQGKLTDDLAKAINGTLNKTELEDLYLPYKQKRRTRGQIAIEAGLAPLADLLWTTPSHDPETEAAKFIDADKGVADTKAALDGARYILMERFAEDAALLAKVRDYLWKNAHIVSTVVAGKEEEGARNSAITSIIMSRSQPPLLTAHWQCSVAAMKACCSFP
;
A
#
# COMPACT_ATOMS: atom_id res chain seq x y z
N MET A 1 4.68 -17.46 29.00
CA MET A 1 6.09 -17.71 28.61
C MET A 1 6.97 -18.25 29.72
N PRO A 2 7.06 -17.64 30.93
CA PRO A 2 8.01 -18.07 31.96
C PRO A 2 7.84 -19.53 32.41
N PHE A 3 6.61 -20.04 32.42
CA PHE A 3 6.32 -21.44 32.74
C PHE A 3 6.93 -22.41 31.71
N ILE A 4 6.80 -22.13 30.41
CA ILE A 4 7.32 -22.99 29.34
C ILE A 4 8.85 -22.97 29.37
N ALA A 5 9.45 -21.77 29.48
CA ALA A 5 10.90 -21.60 29.57
C ALA A 5 11.53 -22.33 30.77
N ARG A 6 10.80 -22.47 31.90
CA ARG A 6 11.31 -23.10 33.12
C ARG A 6 11.03 -24.60 33.21
N TYR A 7 9.80 -25.02 32.87
CA TYR A 7 9.30 -26.36 33.18
C TYR A 7 9.07 -27.24 31.95
N ARG A 8 9.30 -26.73 30.72
CA ARG A 8 9.08 -27.47 29.47
C ARG A 8 10.30 -27.50 28.54
N LYS A 9 11.51 -27.28 29.08
CA LYS A 9 12.77 -27.24 28.31
C LYS A 9 13.03 -28.50 27.48
N GLU A 10 12.77 -29.67 28.04
CA GLU A 10 12.97 -30.95 27.34
C GLU A 10 12.05 -31.11 26.12
N VAL A 11 10.85 -30.51 26.16
CA VAL A 11 9.89 -30.56 25.05
C VAL A 11 10.22 -29.53 23.98
N THR A 12 10.70 -28.35 24.39
CA THR A 12 11.02 -27.26 23.47
C THR A 12 12.45 -27.33 22.92
N GLY A 13 13.28 -28.27 23.36
CA GLY A 13 14.69 -28.33 22.99
C GLY A 13 15.53 -27.21 23.61
N GLY A 14 15.10 -26.66 24.75
CA GLY A 14 15.86 -25.66 25.50
C GLY A 14 15.61 -24.20 25.12
N LEU A 15 14.48 -23.86 24.49
CA LEU A 15 14.15 -22.46 24.16
C LEU A 15 14.11 -21.54 25.40
N ASP A 16 14.71 -20.36 25.28
CA ASP A 16 14.71 -19.32 26.32
C ASP A 16 13.48 -18.37 26.25
N ASP A 17 13.31 -17.50 27.25
CA ASP A 17 12.13 -16.60 27.31
C ASP A 17 12.11 -15.58 26.16
N THR A 18 13.27 -15.15 25.65
CA THR A 18 13.37 -14.21 24.54
C THR A 18 12.93 -14.86 23.24
N GLN A 19 13.38 -16.08 22.98
CA GLN A 19 12.99 -16.89 21.83
C GLN A 19 11.50 -17.20 21.86
N LEU A 20 10.95 -17.56 23.03
CA LEU A 20 9.52 -17.84 23.18
C LEU A 20 8.64 -16.61 22.95
N ARG A 21 9.08 -15.42 23.36
CA ARG A 21 8.37 -14.15 23.05
C ARG A 21 8.41 -13.80 21.57
N ASN A 22 9.55 -14.01 20.91
CA ASN A 22 9.65 -13.83 19.47
C ASN A 22 8.70 -14.80 18.75
N LEU A 23 8.68 -16.07 19.15
CA LEU A 23 7.77 -17.07 18.63
C LEU A 23 6.31 -16.65 18.81
N GLU A 24 5.90 -16.22 20.02
CA GLU A 24 4.54 -15.75 20.30
C GLU A 24 4.13 -14.59 19.36
N THR A 25 5.01 -13.60 19.22
CA THR A 25 4.79 -12.44 18.35
C THR A 25 4.67 -12.86 16.88
N ARG A 26 5.59 -13.72 16.41
CA ARG A 26 5.61 -14.19 15.03
C ARG A 26 4.42 -15.10 14.71
N LEU A 27 4.03 -15.94 15.65
CA LEU A 27 2.87 -16.82 15.54
C LEU A 27 1.58 -16.00 15.43
N GLY A 28 1.42 -14.96 16.25
CA GLY A 28 0.29 -14.05 16.16
C GLY A 28 0.18 -13.42 14.77
N TYR A 29 1.27 -12.84 14.28
CA TYR A 29 1.33 -12.25 12.94
C TYR A 29 0.96 -13.26 11.83
N LEU A 30 1.49 -14.50 11.90
CA LEU A 30 1.23 -15.52 10.88
C LEU A 30 -0.23 -16.00 10.90
N ARG A 31 -0.87 -16.08 12.08
CA ARG A 31 -2.29 -16.41 12.19
C ARG A 31 -3.17 -15.32 11.57
N GLU A 32 -2.89 -14.05 11.89
CA GLU A 32 -3.60 -12.93 11.28
C GLU A 32 -3.46 -12.90 9.75
N LEU A 33 -2.26 -13.21 9.24
CA LEU A 33 -2.00 -13.32 7.82
C LEU A 33 -2.86 -14.43 7.18
N GLU A 34 -2.92 -15.60 7.82
CA GLU A 34 -3.72 -16.74 7.36
C GLU A 34 -5.22 -16.43 7.35
N ASP A 35 -5.73 -15.87 8.45
CA ASP A 35 -7.14 -15.49 8.56
C ASP A 35 -7.52 -14.48 7.47
N ARG A 36 -6.62 -13.51 7.22
CA ARG A 36 -6.82 -12.52 6.15
C ARG A 36 -6.75 -13.15 4.77
N ARG A 37 -5.83 -14.08 4.53
CA ARG A 37 -5.70 -14.80 3.26
C ARG A 37 -6.97 -15.57 2.92
N GLN A 38 -7.54 -16.29 3.90
CA GLN A 38 -8.78 -17.04 3.72
C GLN A 38 -9.96 -16.11 3.41
N ALA A 39 -10.07 -14.97 4.09
CA ALA A 39 -11.11 -13.98 3.80
C ALA A 39 -11.01 -13.42 2.37
N ILE A 40 -9.79 -13.14 1.90
CA ILE A 40 -9.53 -12.68 0.54
C ILE A 40 -9.90 -13.75 -0.49
N LEU A 41 -9.46 -14.99 -0.30
CA LEU A 41 -9.79 -16.10 -1.20
C LEU A 41 -11.29 -16.31 -1.32
N LYS A 42 -12.03 -16.27 -0.20
CA LYS A 42 -13.50 -16.35 -0.20
C LYS A 42 -14.11 -15.19 -0.98
N SER A 43 -13.70 -13.95 -0.70
CA SER A 43 -14.22 -12.75 -1.37
C SER A 43 -14.00 -12.77 -2.89
N ILE A 44 -12.86 -13.27 -3.36
CA ILE A 44 -12.55 -13.39 -4.80
C ILE A 44 -13.31 -14.56 -5.43
N SER A 45 -13.44 -15.69 -4.70
CA SER A 45 -14.20 -16.86 -5.15
C SER A 45 -15.69 -16.54 -5.31
N GLU A 46 -16.28 -15.79 -4.39
CA GLU A 46 -17.67 -15.31 -4.46
C GLU A 46 -17.92 -14.43 -5.70
N GLN A 47 -16.90 -13.73 -6.20
CA GLN A 47 -16.96 -12.94 -7.43
C GLN A 47 -16.76 -13.78 -8.70
N GLY A 48 -16.42 -15.07 -8.59
CA GLY A 48 -16.11 -15.95 -9.72
C GLY A 48 -14.84 -15.57 -10.48
N LYS A 49 -13.96 -14.76 -9.88
CA LYS A 49 -12.72 -14.25 -10.50
C LYS A 49 -11.45 -14.95 -10.01
N LEU A 50 -11.60 -16.00 -9.20
CA LEU A 50 -10.47 -16.73 -8.65
C LEU A 50 -9.89 -17.66 -9.71
N THR A 51 -8.75 -17.27 -10.29
CA THR A 51 -7.97 -18.14 -11.18
C THR A 51 -6.98 -18.97 -10.38
N ASP A 52 -6.56 -20.12 -10.93
CA ASP A 52 -5.57 -21.00 -10.28
C ASP A 52 -4.24 -20.29 -10.03
N ASP A 53 -3.81 -19.44 -10.96
CA ASP A 53 -2.57 -18.68 -10.83
C ASP A 53 -2.66 -17.62 -9.72
N LEU A 54 -3.81 -16.95 -9.61
CA LEU A 54 -4.06 -16.00 -8.52
C LEU A 54 -4.14 -16.70 -7.17
N ALA A 55 -4.81 -17.86 -7.10
CA ALA A 55 -4.87 -18.67 -5.88
C ALA A 55 -3.47 -19.10 -5.42
N LYS A 56 -2.62 -19.55 -6.35
CA LYS A 56 -1.21 -19.87 -6.07
C LYS A 56 -0.44 -18.65 -5.58
N ALA A 57 -0.59 -17.50 -6.24
CA ALA A 57 0.06 -16.26 -5.84
C ALA A 57 -0.33 -15.86 -4.40
N ILE A 58 -1.63 -15.85 -4.09
CA ILE A 58 -2.16 -15.52 -2.76
C ILE A 58 -1.64 -16.50 -1.69
N ASN A 59 -1.63 -17.81 -1.98
CA ASN A 59 -1.11 -18.82 -1.06
C ASN A 59 0.40 -18.73 -0.85
N GLY A 60 1.15 -18.27 -1.85
CA GLY A 60 2.60 -18.06 -1.75
C GLY A 60 3.03 -16.81 -0.99
N THR A 61 2.12 -15.86 -0.74
CA THR A 61 2.48 -14.60 -0.05
C THR A 61 2.80 -14.81 1.43
N LEU A 62 3.93 -14.23 1.87
CA LEU A 62 4.38 -14.23 3.26
C LEU A 62 4.23 -12.86 3.94
N ASN A 63 3.86 -11.84 3.16
CA ASN A 63 3.77 -10.46 3.58
C ASN A 63 2.31 -9.98 3.50
N LYS A 64 1.82 -9.36 4.58
CA LYS A 64 0.48 -8.79 4.64
C LYS A 64 0.28 -7.71 3.57
N THR A 65 1.31 -6.93 3.27
CA THR A 65 1.23 -5.87 2.25
C THR A 65 1.03 -6.45 0.85
N GLU A 66 1.82 -7.46 0.47
CA GLU A 66 1.68 -8.13 -0.84
C GLU A 66 0.33 -8.82 -0.97
N LEU A 67 -0.17 -9.40 0.13
CA LEU A 67 -1.50 -10.01 0.17
C LEU A 67 -2.61 -8.97 -0.11
N GLU A 68 -2.52 -7.76 0.47
CA GLU A 68 -3.48 -6.69 0.16
C GLU A 68 -3.31 -6.16 -1.27
N ASP A 69 -2.08 -6.05 -1.77
CA ASP A 69 -1.82 -5.60 -3.16
C ASP A 69 -2.49 -6.53 -4.17
N LEU A 70 -2.44 -7.86 -3.96
CA LEU A 70 -3.14 -8.83 -4.81
C LEU A 70 -4.67 -8.73 -4.71
N TYR A 71 -5.18 -8.25 -3.57
CA TYR A 71 -6.61 -8.11 -3.34
C TYR A 71 -7.20 -6.79 -3.87
N LEU A 72 -6.37 -5.75 -4.08
CA LEU A 72 -6.79 -4.40 -4.48
C LEU A 72 -7.80 -4.38 -5.65
N PRO A 73 -7.59 -5.13 -6.76
CA PRO A 73 -8.52 -5.14 -7.90
C PRO A 73 -9.92 -5.69 -7.59
N TYR A 74 -10.02 -6.55 -6.59
CA TYR A 74 -11.25 -7.28 -6.23
C TYR A 74 -12.00 -6.66 -5.05
N LYS A 75 -11.39 -5.66 -4.41
CA LYS A 75 -12.00 -4.95 -3.29
C LYS A 75 -13.18 -4.12 -3.81
N GLN A 76 -14.34 -4.24 -3.17
CA GLN A 76 -15.50 -3.41 -3.48
C GLN A 76 -15.16 -1.94 -3.25
N LYS A 77 -15.33 -1.11 -4.29
CA LYS A 77 -15.07 0.34 -4.26
C LYS A 77 -16.37 1.12 -4.30
N ARG A 78 -16.32 2.32 -3.71
CA ARG A 78 -17.31 3.36 -3.96
C ARG A 78 -17.18 3.81 -5.42
N ARG A 79 -18.27 4.36 -6.00
CA ARG A 79 -18.27 4.93 -7.35
C ARG A 79 -17.08 5.88 -7.56
N THR A 80 -16.05 5.41 -8.26
CA THR A 80 -14.85 6.19 -8.61
C THR A 80 -15.03 6.91 -9.94
N ARG A 81 -14.15 7.87 -10.25
CA ARG A 81 -14.16 8.53 -11.57
C ARG A 81 -13.88 7.53 -12.69
N GLY A 82 -13.01 6.54 -12.47
CA GLY A 82 -12.78 5.46 -13.43
C GLY A 82 -14.02 4.58 -13.64
N GLN A 83 -14.75 4.22 -12.58
CA GLN A 83 -16.00 3.46 -12.72
C GLN A 83 -17.08 4.23 -13.48
N ILE A 84 -17.25 5.53 -13.21
CA ILE A 84 -18.18 6.39 -13.95
C ILE A 84 -17.79 6.43 -15.43
N ALA A 85 -16.49 6.53 -15.74
CA ALA A 85 -16.00 6.49 -17.12
C ALA A 85 -16.24 5.13 -17.81
N ILE A 86 -16.12 4.02 -17.08
CA ILE A 86 -16.44 2.67 -17.60
C ILE A 86 -17.94 2.55 -17.88
N GLU A 87 -18.80 3.02 -16.97
CA GLU A 87 -20.26 3.07 -17.14
C GLU A 87 -20.67 3.96 -18.32
N ALA A 88 -19.94 5.04 -18.57
CA ALA A 88 -20.11 5.91 -19.73
C ALA A 88 -19.61 5.29 -21.05
N GLY A 89 -18.99 4.12 -21.02
CA GLY A 89 -18.51 3.41 -22.22
C GLY A 89 -17.14 3.88 -22.72
N LEU A 90 -16.33 4.53 -21.88
CA LEU A 90 -14.98 5.01 -22.24
C LEU A 90 -13.88 3.93 -22.09
N ALA A 91 -14.23 2.71 -21.66
CA ALA A 91 -13.27 1.62 -21.52
C ALA A 91 -12.57 1.24 -22.85
N PRO A 92 -13.28 1.12 -24.00
CA PRO A 92 -12.63 0.82 -25.28
C PRO A 92 -11.68 1.93 -25.75
N LEU A 93 -11.99 3.19 -25.43
CA LEU A 93 -11.10 4.32 -25.72
C LEU A 93 -9.80 4.20 -24.91
N ALA A 94 -9.90 3.91 -23.61
CA ALA A 94 -8.73 3.71 -22.76
C ALA A 94 -7.87 2.54 -23.24
N ASP A 95 -8.49 1.43 -23.67
CA ASP A 95 -7.80 0.27 -24.21
C ASP A 95 -7.06 0.61 -25.51
N LEU A 96 -7.73 1.29 -26.45
CA LEU A 96 -7.15 1.67 -27.73
C LEU A 96 -5.93 2.59 -27.57
N LEU A 97 -6.05 3.63 -26.73
CA LEU A 97 -4.95 4.57 -26.47
C LEU A 97 -3.75 3.89 -25.81
N TRP A 98 -3.99 2.85 -25.02
CA TRP A 98 -2.95 2.07 -24.38
C TRP A 98 -2.27 1.09 -25.34
N THR A 99 -3.04 0.33 -26.13
CA THR A 99 -2.50 -0.71 -27.01
C THR A 99 -1.89 -0.15 -28.29
N THR A 100 -2.35 1.01 -28.75
CA THR A 100 -1.96 1.57 -30.04
C THR A 100 -1.67 3.07 -29.91
N PRO A 101 -0.48 3.43 -29.41
CA PRO A 101 -0.10 4.83 -29.14
C PRO A 101 0.07 5.71 -30.40
N SER A 102 -0.02 5.13 -31.60
CA SER A 102 0.12 5.85 -32.87
C SER A 102 -1.15 6.59 -33.30
N HIS A 103 -2.30 6.30 -32.68
CA HIS A 103 -3.54 7.03 -32.96
C HIS A 103 -3.51 8.42 -32.35
N ASP A 104 -4.15 9.37 -33.02
CA ASP A 104 -4.40 10.68 -32.44
C ASP A 104 -5.49 10.59 -31.35
N PRO A 105 -5.16 10.92 -30.07
CA PRO A 105 -6.11 10.76 -28.98
C PRO A 105 -7.36 11.61 -29.14
N GLU A 106 -7.23 12.82 -29.70
CA GLU A 106 -8.37 13.73 -29.87
C GLU A 106 -9.36 13.21 -30.90
N THR A 107 -8.87 12.71 -32.04
CA THR A 107 -9.69 12.11 -33.10
C THR A 107 -10.44 10.87 -32.63
N GLU A 108 -9.79 10.00 -31.86
CA GLU A 108 -10.46 8.80 -31.32
C GLU A 108 -11.45 9.15 -30.21
N ALA A 109 -11.11 10.10 -29.32
CA ALA A 109 -12.00 10.54 -28.25
C ALA A 109 -13.28 11.20 -28.75
N ALA A 110 -13.24 11.87 -29.91
CA ALA A 110 -14.41 12.48 -30.53
C ALA A 110 -15.55 11.48 -30.81
N LYS A 111 -15.21 10.21 -31.02
CA LYS A 111 -16.19 9.12 -31.26
C LYS A 111 -16.95 8.69 -30.00
N PHE A 112 -16.49 9.12 -28.83
CA PHE A 112 -17.05 8.74 -27.53
C PHE A 112 -17.71 9.91 -26.79
N ILE A 113 -17.95 11.04 -27.48
CA ILE A 113 -18.70 12.17 -26.91
C ILE A 113 -20.17 11.76 -26.81
N ASP A 114 -20.71 11.83 -25.59
CA ASP A 114 -22.08 11.45 -25.27
C ASP A 114 -22.55 12.25 -24.06
N ALA A 115 -23.33 13.31 -24.31
CA ALA A 115 -23.84 14.19 -23.27
C ALA A 115 -24.79 13.47 -22.29
N ASP A 116 -25.52 12.44 -22.76
CA ASP A 116 -26.46 11.68 -21.92
C ASP A 116 -25.72 10.78 -20.92
N LYS A 117 -24.49 10.38 -21.25
CA LYS A 117 -23.58 9.63 -20.37
C LYS A 117 -22.62 10.51 -19.57
N GLY A 118 -22.79 11.83 -19.62
CA GLY A 118 -21.97 12.80 -18.87
C GLY A 118 -20.61 13.11 -19.52
N VAL A 119 -20.43 12.82 -20.81
CA VAL A 119 -19.22 13.11 -21.59
C VAL A 119 -19.50 14.27 -22.54
N ALA A 120 -19.30 15.49 -22.06
CA ALA A 120 -19.70 16.71 -22.78
C ALA A 120 -18.76 17.10 -23.93
N ASP A 121 -17.46 16.79 -23.82
CA ASP A 121 -16.44 17.18 -24.78
C ASP A 121 -15.34 16.11 -24.92
N THR A 122 -14.47 16.28 -25.93
CA THR A 122 -13.30 15.41 -26.16
C THR A 122 -12.39 15.35 -24.93
N LYS A 123 -12.26 16.46 -24.21
CA LYS A 123 -11.45 16.55 -23.00
C LYS A 123 -12.01 15.68 -21.87
N ALA A 124 -13.32 15.69 -21.64
CA ALA A 124 -13.97 14.82 -20.67
C ALA A 124 -13.81 13.34 -21.04
N ALA A 125 -13.88 13.00 -22.32
CA ALA A 125 -13.64 11.63 -22.78
C ALA A 125 -12.19 11.19 -22.48
N LEU A 126 -11.20 12.04 -22.78
CA LEU A 126 -9.79 11.77 -22.50
C LEU A 126 -9.49 11.74 -20.99
N ASP A 127 -10.07 12.64 -20.20
CA ASP A 127 -9.94 12.64 -18.74
C ASP A 127 -10.55 11.37 -18.14
N GLY A 128 -11.70 10.92 -18.63
CA GLY A 128 -12.33 9.66 -18.25
C GLY A 128 -11.44 8.46 -18.58
N ALA A 129 -10.93 8.37 -19.81
CA ALA A 129 -9.99 7.33 -20.21
C ALA A 129 -8.71 7.34 -19.37
N ARG A 130 -8.18 8.52 -19.03
CA ARG A 130 -7.04 8.68 -18.13
C ARG A 130 -7.34 8.11 -16.74
N TYR A 131 -8.50 8.40 -16.16
CA TYR A 131 -8.87 7.85 -14.85
C TYR A 131 -8.95 6.32 -14.87
N ILE A 132 -9.46 5.72 -15.96
CA ILE A 132 -9.49 4.26 -16.12
C ILE A 132 -8.06 3.69 -16.08
N LEU A 133 -7.14 4.28 -16.86
CA LEU A 133 -5.75 3.81 -16.89
C LEU A 133 -5.03 4.04 -15.56
N MET A 134 -5.23 5.20 -14.91
CA MET A 134 -4.66 5.50 -13.61
C MET A 134 -5.07 4.48 -12.55
N GLU A 135 -6.36 4.11 -12.50
CA GLU A 135 -6.86 3.09 -11.56
C GLU A 135 -6.26 1.72 -11.86
N ARG A 136 -6.17 1.31 -13.14
CA ARG A 136 -5.53 0.05 -13.53
C ARG A 136 -4.06 -0.01 -13.10
N PHE A 137 -3.31 1.07 -13.31
CA PHE A 137 -1.88 1.11 -12.92
C PHE A 137 -1.69 1.14 -11.41
N ALA A 138 -2.57 1.85 -10.69
CA ALA A 138 -2.52 1.91 -9.23
C ALA A 138 -2.85 0.57 -8.55
N GLU A 139 -3.38 -0.40 -9.29
CA GLU A 139 -3.84 -1.70 -8.78
C GLU A 139 -3.00 -2.88 -9.28
N ASP A 140 -2.00 -2.62 -10.12
CA ASP A 140 -1.07 -3.65 -10.56
C ASP A 140 -0.11 -4.00 -9.41
N ALA A 141 -0.29 -5.18 -8.82
CA ALA A 141 0.50 -5.64 -7.68
C ALA A 141 2.01 -5.74 -7.98
N ALA A 142 2.38 -6.12 -9.21
CA ALA A 142 3.79 -6.22 -9.60
C ALA A 142 4.45 -4.84 -9.75
N LEU A 143 3.71 -3.86 -10.29
CA LEU A 143 4.15 -2.47 -10.37
C LEU A 143 4.27 -1.85 -8.97
N LEU A 144 3.28 -2.04 -8.10
CA LEU A 144 3.31 -1.57 -6.72
C LEU A 144 4.52 -2.11 -5.96
N ALA A 145 4.82 -3.41 -6.11
CA ALA A 145 5.99 -4.03 -5.50
C ALA A 145 7.31 -3.38 -5.98
N LYS A 146 7.46 -3.17 -7.30
CA LYS A 146 8.63 -2.50 -7.88
C LYS A 146 8.80 -1.06 -7.41
N VAL A 147 7.72 -0.28 -7.41
CA VAL A 147 7.75 1.12 -6.98
C VAL A 147 8.08 1.20 -5.49
N ARG A 148 7.51 0.33 -4.66
CA ARG A 148 7.80 0.28 -3.22
C ARG A 148 9.25 -0.06 -2.95
N ASP A 149 9.80 -1.07 -3.62
CA ASP A 149 11.22 -1.43 -3.50
C ASP A 149 12.15 -0.28 -3.94
N TYR A 150 11.80 0.38 -5.05
CA TYR A 150 12.54 1.55 -5.52
C TYR A 150 12.52 2.70 -4.52
N LEU A 151 11.35 3.05 -3.98
CA LEU A 151 11.21 4.12 -2.98
C LEU A 151 11.95 3.77 -1.70
N TRP A 152 11.94 2.51 -1.26
CA TRP A 152 12.71 2.07 -0.10
C TRP A 152 14.21 2.21 -0.25
N LYS A 153 14.74 2.08 -1.46
CA LYS A 153 16.17 2.23 -1.73
C LYS A 153 16.58 3.68 -1.97
N ASN A 154 15.71 4.49 -2.58
CA ASN A 154 16.10 5.77 -3.17
C ASN A 154 15.39 7.00 -2.60
N ALA A 155 14.27 6.84 -1.88
CA ALA A 155 13.51 7.99 -1.39
C ALA A 155 14.21 8.66 -0.20
N HIS A 156 14.07 9.99 -0.08
CA HIS A 156 14.53 10.71 1.09
C HIS A 156 13.34 11.12 1.94
N ILE A 157 13.45 10.90 3.25
CA ILE A 157 12.47 11.44 4.19
C ILE A 157 12.80 12.91 4.42
N VAL A 158 11.83 13.77 4.15
CA VAL A 158 11.92 15.22 4.34
C VAL A 158 10.90 15.61 5.39
N SER A 159 11.32 16.38 6.39
CA SER A 159 10.44 16.92 7.42
C SER A 159 10.65 18.43 7.51
N THR A 160 9.56 19.17 7.44
CA THR A 160 9.55 20.64 7.44
C THR A 160 8.62 21.15 8.54
N VAL A 161 8.97 22.30 9.11
CA VAL A 161 8.13 22.96 10.12
C VAL A 161 6.91 23.56 9.42
N VAL A 162 5.73 23.39 10.01
CA VAL A 162 4.51 24.01 9.51
C VAL A 162 4.59 25.52 9.69
N ALA A 163 4.29 26.28 8.64
CA ALA A 163 4.33 27.75 8.64
C ALA A 163 3.54 28.32 9.84
N GLY A 164 4.12 29.28 10.55
CA GLY A 164 3.53 29.90 11.75
C GLY A 164 3.76 29.14 13.06
N LYS A 165 4.43 27.98 13.04
CA LYS A 165 4.81 27.21 14.25
C LYS A 165 6.32 27.15 14.50
N GLU A 166 7.05 28.15 13.99
CA GLU A 166 8.51 28.20 14.05
C GLU A 166 9.04 28.32 15.49
N GLU A 167 8.37 29.09 16.35
CA GLU A 167 8.75 29.25 17.76
C GLU A 167 8.43 28.01 18.63
N GLU A 168 7.37 27.26 18.30
CA GLU A 168 7.07 25.97 18.94
C GLU A 168 8.07 24.89 18.49
N GLY A 169 8.51 24.93 17.23
CA GLY A 169 9.60 24.09 16.72
C GLY A 169 10.93 24.39 17.42
N ALA A 170 11.24 25.65 17.71
CA ALA A 170 12.48 26.03 18.38
C ALA A 170 12.54 25.57 19.86
N ARG A 171 11.41 25.59 20.58
CA ARG A 171 11.35 25.14 21.99
C ARG A 171 11.60 23.64 22.18
N ASN A 172 11.29 22.82 21.18
CA ASN A 172 11.58 21.38 21.16
C ASN A 172 12.91 21.08 20.43
N SER A 173 13.96 21.87 20.70
CA SER A 173 15.21 21.97 19.91
C SER A 173 15.98 20.66 19.67
N ALA A 174 15.80 19.65 20.53
CA ALA A 174 16.38 18.32 20.32
C ALA A 174 15.72 17.55 19.16
N ILE A 175 14.45 17.81 18.86
CA ILE A 175 13.69 17.14 17.78
C ILE A 175 13.86 17.90 16.45
N THR A 176 13.95 19.24 16.50
CA THR A 176 13.91 20.11 15.32
C THR A 176 15.26 20.21 14.60
N SER A 177 16.38 20.15 15.32
CA SER A 177 17.73 20.12 14.72
C SER A 177 18.01 18.86 13.89
N ILE A 178 17.37 17.74 14.26
CA ILE A 178 17.46 16.45 13.56
C ILE A 178 16.58 16.45 12.30
N ILE A 179 15.44 17.15 12.36
CA ILE A 179 14.44 17.26 11.29
C ILE A 179 14.88 18.22 10.18
N MET A 180 15.46 19.38 10.51
CA MET A 180 15.77 20.41 9.50
C MET A 180 17.01 20.12 8.63
N SER A 181 17.85 19.13 8.97
CA SER A 181 19.16 18.95 8.33
C SER A 181 19.40 17.65 7.57
N ARG A 182 18.44 16.70 7.52
CA ARG A 182 18.74 15.36 7.00
C ARG A 182 17.66 14.77 6.11
N SER A 183 17.88 14.88 4.81
CA SER A 183 17.34 13.97 3.80
C SER A 183 17.98 12.57 3.96
N GLN A 184 17.59 11.83 4.99
CA GLN A 184 18.11 10.48 5.19
C GLN A 184 17.37 9.44 4.33
N PRO A 185 18.08 8.46 3.76
CA PRO A 185 17.45 7.34 3.08
C PRO A 185 16.69 6.46 4.08
N PRO A 186 15.62 5.77 3.65
CA PRO A 186 14.61 5.22 4.55
C PRO A 186 15.17 4.09 5.41
N LEU A 187 16.09 3.30 4.86
CA LEU A 187 16.79 2.20 5.54
C LEU A 187 17.54 2.64 6.80
N LEU A 188 18.03 3.88 6.84
CA LEU A 188 18.76 4.42 7.99
C LEU A 188 17.83 4.99 9.08
N THR A 189 16.57 5.30 8.74
CA THR A 189 15.63 5.98 9.65
C THR A 189 14.84 5.04 10.57
N ALA A 190 14.57 3.79 10.15
CA ALA A 190 13.78 2.84 10.96
C ALA A 190 14.43 2.51 12.32
N HIS A 191 15.76 2.44 12.37
CA HIS A 191 16.51 2.22 13.61
C HIS A 191 16.53 3.46 14.53
N TRP A 192 16.44 4.64 13.92
CA TRP A 192 16.52 5.94 14.59
C TRP A 192 15.17 6.38 15.18
N GLN A 193 14.05 6.17 14.48
CA GLN A 193 12.72 6.48 14.98
C GLN A 193 12.36 5.68 16.25
N CYS A 194 12.80 4.42 16.35
CA CYS A 194 12.60 3.60 17.54
C CYS A 194 13.33 4.19 18.77
N SER A 195 14.52 4.77 18.57
CA SER A 195 15.29 5.44 19.64
C SER A 195 14.66 6.77 20.06
N VAL A 196 14.11 7.55 19.12
CA VAL A 196 13.44 8.83 19.42
C VAL A 196 12.09 8.61 20.12
N ALA A 197 11.33 7.58 19.74
CA ALA A 197 10.10 7.19 20.43
C ALA A 197 10.37 6.72 21.87
N ALA A 198 11.45 5.96 22.09
CA ALA A 198 11.89 5.55 23.42
C ALA A 198 12.29 6.76 24.30
N MET A 199 12.94 7.78 23.72
CA MET A 199 13.29 9.01 24.44
C MET A 199 12.06 9.85 24.82
N LYS A 200 11.02 9.90 23.98
CA LYS A 200 9.75 10.57 24.31
C LYS A 200 9.02 9.91 25.48
N ALA A 201 9.11 8.58 25.59
CA ALA A 201 8.52 7.84 26.71
C ALA A 201 9.25 8.08 28.05
N CYS A 202 10.58 8.28 28.02
CA CYS A 202 11.34 8.60 29.24
C CYS A 202 11.09 10.02 29.78
N CYS A 203 10.73 10.98 28.93
CA CYS A 203 10.46 12.37 29.36
C CYS A 203 8.99 12.62 29.74
N SER A 204 8.13 11.59 29.78
CA SER A 204 6.71 11.69 30.10
C SER A 204 6.32 10.91 31.36
N PHE A 205 7.07 11.14 32.44
CA PHE A 205 6.61 10.90 33.81
C PHE A 205 6.85 12.18 34.63
N PRO A 206 5.86 12.63 35.43
CA PRO A 206 5.92 13.89 36.17
C PRO A 206 7.00 13.92 37.24
#